data_AF-A0A975B266-F1
#
_entry.id   AF-A0A975B266-F1
#
_cell.length_a   1.000
_cell.length_b   1.000
_cell.length_c   1.000
_cell.angle_alpha   90.00
_cell.angle_beta   90.00
_cell.angle_gamma   90.00
#
_symmetry.space_group_name_H-M   'P 1'
#
loop_
_entity.id
_entity.type
_entity.pdbx_description
1 polymer ?
#
loop_
_entity_poly.entity_id
_entity_poly.type
_entity_poly.pdbx_seq_one_letter_code
_entity_poly.pdbx_strand_id
1 'polypeptide(L)'
;MKNPEFSLKEILSTFTSSSGKKLMIFNSAPIGGLSNIVYILFFISLPVIEYFVVFNQYVFDKLGIATCIVLYIVLSSILMMVVAAITWKLKKSVVKKITPSWNSYFKEIDLEMVVSSGITPYNNFFDYYSKAIKEGVNEDNLHKYLQDSFKEMQIENKDLIEALKRDKKNI
;
A
#
# COMPACT_ATOMS: atom_id res chain seq x y z
N MET A 1 5.77 -23.52 16.66
CA MET A 1 5.48 -22.48 15.64
C MET A 1 4.47 -21.54 16.24
N LYS A 2 4.70 -20.21 16.20
CA LYS A 2 3.72 -19.24 16.68
C LYS A 2 2.58 -19.21 15.64
N ASN A 3 1.35 -19.46 16.06
CA ASN A 3 0.21 -19.39 15.14
C ASN A 3 0.12 -17.96 14.56
N PRO A 4 -0.15 -17.81 13.25
CA PRO A 4 -0.37 -16.50 12.67
C PRO A 4 -1.52 -15.78 13.39
N GLU A 5 -1.33 -14.49 13.67
CA GLU A 5 -2.40 -13.65 14.23
C GLU A 5 -3.46 -13.33 13.17
N PHE A 6 -3.07 -13.35 11.88
CA PHE A 6 -3.94 -13.06 10.74
C PHE A 6 -3.90 -14.21 9.74
N SER A 7 -5.06 -14.59 9.22
CA SER A 7 -5.20 -15.52 8.10
C SER A 7 -4.53 -14.96 6.84
N LEU A 8 -4.10 -15.85 5.94
CA LEU A 8 -3.53 -15.44 4.66
C LEU A 8 -4.51 -14.54 3.87
N LYS A 9 -5.81 -14.82 3.95
CA LYS A 9 -6.86 -14.03 3.30
C LYS A 9 -6.99 -12.62 3.87
N GLU A 10 -6.95 -12.47 5.20
CA GLU A 10 -6.96 -11.14 5.85
C GLU A 10 -5.74 -10.32 5.43
N ILE A 11 -4.58 -10.95 5.38
CA ILE A 11 -3.35 -10.31 4.90
C ILE A 11 -3.50 -9.84 3.45
N LEU A 12 -3.96 -10.72 2.54
CA LEU A 12 -4.09 -10.37 1.12
C LEU A 12 -5.18 -9.32 0.87
N SER A 13 -6.30 -9.40 1.58
CA SER A 13 -7.39 -8.40 1.52
C SER A 13 -6.99 -7.01 2.02
N THR A 14 -5.92 -6.92 2.82
CA THR A 14 -5.34 -5.64 3.23
C THR A 14 -4.68 -4.93 2.05
N PHE A 15 -4.10 -5.69 1.12
CA PHE A 15 -3.37 -5.15 -0.02
C PHE A 15 -4.16 -5.15 -1.32
N THR A 16 -5.33 -5.81 -1.37
CA THR A 16 -6.04 -6.06 -2.63
C THR A 16 -7.52 -5.72 -2.56
N SER A 17 -8.11 -5.44 -3.73
CA SER A 17 -9.55 -5.39 -3.91
C SER A 17 -10.16 -6.80 -3.92
N SER A 18 -11.49 -6.88 -3.96
CA SER A 18 -12.21 -8.15 -4.14
C SER A 18 -11.83 -8.91 -5.41
N SER A 19 -11.25 -8.24 -6.41
CA SER A 19 -10.77 -8.86 -7.65
C SER A 19 -9.29 -9.26 -7.59
N GLY A 20 -8.63 -9.17 -6.43
CA GLY A 20 -7.20 -9.46 -6.25
C GLY A 20 -6.25 -8.38 -6.77
N LYS A 21 -6.78 -7.24 -7.26
CA LYS A 21 -5.93 -6.15 -7.74
C LYS A 21 -5.35 -5.38 -6.56
N LYS A 22 -4.06 -5.06 -6.63
CA LYS A 22 -3.36 -4.28 -5.61
C LYS A 22 -4.01 -2.91 -5.39
N LEU A 23 -4.22 -2.54 -4.13
CA LEU A 23 -4.73 -1.25 -3.72
C LEU A 23 -3.60 -0.22 -3.63
N MET A 24 -3.88 1.01 -4.06
CA MET A 24 -2.95 2.14 -3.90
C MET A 24 -2.82 2.57 -2.43
N ILE A 25 -3.93 2.57 -1.71
CA ILE A 25 -4.04 2.80 -0.26
C ILE A 25 -4.51 1.50 0.38
N PHE A 26 -3.71 0.97 1.30
CA PHE A 26 -3.99 -0.32 1.94
C PHE A 26 -5.26 -0.25 2.80
N ASN A 27 -6.06 -1.30 2.72
CA ASN A 27 -7.26 -1.46 3.51
C ASN A 27 -6.89 -2.03 4.88
N SER A 28 -6.84 -1.20 5.92
CA SER A 28 -6.44 -1.69 7.25
C SER A 28 -7.57 -2.39 8.00
N ALA A 29 -8.80 -2.36 7.50
CA ALA A 29 -9.96 -2.95 8.17
C ALA A 29 -9.82 -4.45 8.52
N PRO A 30 -9.30 -5.33 7.64
CA PRO A 30 -9.13 -6.76 7.93
C PRO A 30 -8.19 -7.05 9.11
N ILE A 31 -7.32 -6.09 9.45
CA ILE A 31 -6.37 -6.20 10.57
C ILE A 31 -6.75 -5.27 11.74
N GLY A 32 -8.02 -4.84 11.82
CA GLY A 32 -8.57 -4.03 12.92
C GLY A 32 -8.26 -2.52 12.83
N GLY A 33 -7.95 -2.01 11.64
CA GLY A 33 -7.80 -0.57 11.37
C GLY A 33 -9.00 0.04 10.61
N LEU A 34 -8.80 1.21 10.02
CA LEU A 34 -9.81 1.86 9.18
C LEU A 34 -9.83 1.29 7.76
N SER A 35 -10.99 1.36 7.12
CA SER A 35 -11.12 0.98 5.71
C SER A 35 -10.43 1.97 4.79
N ASN A 36 -9.99 1.49 3.62
CA ASN A 36 -9.37 2.36 2.60
C ASN A 36 -10.32 3.49 2.13
N ILE A 37 -11.63 3.24 2.09
CA ILE A 37 -12.64 4.21 1.69
C ILE A 37 -12.62 5.43 2.62
N VAL A 38 -12.46 5.23 3.93
CA VAL A 38 -12.38 6.34 4.90
C VAL A 38 -11.16 7.22 4.62
N TYR A 39 -10.00 6.62 4.36
CA TYR A 39 -8.79 7.39 4.01
C TYR A 39 -8.94 8.14 2.69
N ILE A 40 -9.53 7.51 1.67
CA ILE A 40 -9.80 8.15 0.37
C ILE A 40 -10.72 9.35 0.54
N LEU A 41 -11.83 9.19 1.28
CA LEU A 41 -12.78 10.26 1.53
C LEU A 41 -12.12 11.42 2.28
N PHE A 42 -11.32 11.12 3.29
CA PHE A 42 -10.54 12.12 4.01
C PHE A 42 -9.63 12.92 3.07
N PHE A 43 -8.81 12.25 2.25
CA PHE A 43 -7.89 12.94 1.34
C PHE A 43 -8.59 13.77 0.25
N ILE A 44 -9.73 13.30 -0.28
CA ILE A 44 -10.51 14.05 -1.26
C ILE A 44 -11.20 15.27 -0.61
N SER A 45 -11.60 15.17 0.66
CA SER A 45 -12.24 16.28 1.37
C SER A 45 -11.28 17.45 1.65
N LEU A 46 -10.00 17.17 1.87
CA LEU A 46 -9.01 18.19 2.22
C LEU A 46 -8.91 19.37 1.23
N PRO A 47 -8.71 19.17 -0.09
CA PRO A 47 -8.63 20.30 -1.03
C PRO A 47 -9.95 21.08 -1.14
N VAL A 48 -11.09 20.41 -0.94
CA VAL A 48 -12.40 21.08 -0.94
C VAL A 48 -12.51 21.99 0.27
N ILE A 49 -12.15 21.50 1.46
CA ILE A 49 -12.13 22.29 2.70
C ILE A 49 -11.17 23.47 2.55
N GLU A 50 -9.96 23.23 2.04
CA GLU A 50 -8.96 24.27 1.79
C GLU A 50 -9.51 25.37 0.88
N TYR A 51 -10.16 25.00 -0.22
CA TYR A 51 -10.79 25.95 -1.14
C TYR A 51 -11.78 26.87 -0.43
N PHE A 52 -12.71 26.32 0.37
CA PHE A 52 -13.69 27.13 1.10
C PHE A 52 -13.05 27.99 2.21
N VAL A 53 -11.98 27.50 2.84
CA VAL A 53 -11.25 28.26 3.85
C VAL A 53 -10.48 29.43 3.24
N VAL A 54 -9.95 29.29 2.03
CA VAL A 54 -9.18 30.36 1.37
C VAL A 54 -10.08 31.33 0.62
N PHE A 55 -11.06 30.82 -0.13
CA PHE A 55 -11.91 31.60 -1.02
C PHE A 55 -13.28 31.89 -0.42
N ASN A 56 -13.31 32.39 0.81
CA ASN A 56 -14.53 32.96 1.41
C ASN A 56 -14.45 34.48 1.49
N GLN A 57 -15.61 35.10 1.63
CA GLN A 57 -15.76 36.56 1.63
C GLN A 57 -14.90 37.24 2.69
N TYR A 58 -14.82 36.69 3.91
CA TYR A 58 -14.02 37.27 4.98
C TYR A 58 -12.53 37.36 4.62
N VAL A 59 -11.98 36.30 4.02
CA VAL A 59 -10.56 36.27 3.60
C VAL A 59 -10.33 37.19 2.39
N PHE A 60 -11.26 37.20 1.44
CA PHE A 60 -11.19 38.08 0.27
C PHE A 60 -11.19 39.57 0.63
N ASP A 61 -12.07 39.98 1.55
CA ASP A 61 -12.18 41.38 1.99
C ASP A 61 -10.89 41.86 2.69
N LYS A 62 -10.09 40.94 3.22
CA LYS A 62 -8.82 41.24 3.92
C LYS A 62 -7.59 41.18 3.02
N LEU A 63 -7.51 40.18 2.14
CA LEU A 63 -6.29 39.87 1.40
C LEU A 63 -6.37 40.21 -0.09
N GLY A 64 -7.57 40.35 -0.64
CA GLY A 64 -7.81 40.48 -2.07
C GLY A 64 -7.60 39.17 -2.84
N ILE A 65 -8.16 39.11 -4.05
CA ILE A 65 -8.20 37.89 -4.88
C ILE A 65 -6.80 37.35 -5.22
N ALA A 66 -5.86 38.23 -5.58
CA ALA A 66 -4.51 37.82 -5.99
C ALA A 66 -3.75 37.11 -4.88
N THR A 67 -3.78 37.67 -3.67
CA THR A 67 -3.12 37.08 -2.49
C THR A 67 -3.77 35.76 -2.10
N CYS A 68 -5.09 35.64 -2.20
CA CYS A 68 -5.80 34.38 -1.92
C CYS A 68 -5.38 33.26 -2.88
N ILE A 69 -5.19 33.57 -4.16
CA ILE A 69 -4.70 32.60 -5.15
C ILE A 69 -3.30 32.11 -4.79
N VAL A 70 -2.39 33.03 -4.45
CA VAL A 70 -1.02 32.66 -4.02
C VAL A 70 -1.06 31.80 -2.76
N LEU A 71 -1.86 32.20 -1.76
CA LEU A 71 -2.03 31.45 -0.52
C LEU A 71 -2.55 30.03 -0.77
N TYR A 72 -3.55 29.88 -1.63
CA TYR A 72 -4.10 28.58 -2.03
C TYR A 72 -3.02 27.68 -2.64
N ILE A 73 -2.21 28.19 -3.57
CA ILE A 73 -1.14 27.39 -4.21
C ILE A 73 -0.12 26.91 -3.17
N VAL A 74 0.28 27.79 -2.24
CA VAL A 74 1.24 27.44 -1.18
C VAL A 74 0.65 26.40 -0.24
N LEU A 75 -0.57 26.60 0.25
CA LEU A 75 -1.24 25.65 1.15
C LEU A 75 -1.46 24.29 0.47
N SER A 76 -1.87 24.28 -0.79
CA SER A 76 -2.07 23.06 -1.56
C SER A 76 -0.76 22.27 -1.73
N SER A 77 0.37 22.96 -1.90
CA SER A 77 1.68 22.31 -1.95
C SER A 77 2.04 21.64 -0.61
N ILE A 78 1.75 22.30 0.51
CA ILE A 78 1.94 21.75 1.87
C ILE A 78 1.00 20.57 2.10
N LEU A 79 -0.25 20.69 1.66
CA LEU A 79 -1.26 19.64 1.78
C LEU A 79 -0.80 18.34 1.12
N MET A 80 -0.23 18.43 -0.09
CA MET A 80 0.31 17.27 -0.80
C MET A 80 1.45 16.59 -0.02
N MET A 81 2.34 17.36 0.61
CA MET A 81 3.39 16.80 1.47
C MET A 81 2.80 16.07 2.69
N VAL A 82 1.76 16.63 3.30
CA VAL A 82 1.05 16.01 4.44
C VAL A 82 0.37 14.70 4.01
N VAL A 83 -0.34 14.69 2.88
CA VAL A 83 -1.01 13.49 2.35
C VAL A 83 0.02 12.39 2.05
N ALA A 84 1.15 12.74 1.45
CA ALA A 84 2.25 11.79 1.18
C ALA A 84 2.82 11.22 2.48
N ALA A 85 3.09 12.06 3.48
CA ALA A 85 3.62 11.63 4.78
C ALA A 85 2.66 10.71 5.54
N ILE A 86 1.36 11.02 5.56
CA ILE A 86 0.34 10.18 6.18
C ILE A 86 0.24 8.83 5.45
N THR A 87 0.18 8.85 4.12
CA THR A 87 0.11 7.63 3.31
C THR A 87 1.31 6.71 3.57
N TRP A 88 2.52 7.29 3.64
CA TRP A 88 3.73 6.54 3.96
C TRP A 88 3.69 5.92 5.36
N LYS A 89 3.29 6.70 6.38
CA LYS A 89 3.14 6.19 7.75
C LYS A 89 2.12 5.06 7.85
N LEU A 90 0.97 5.20 7.18
CA LEU A 90 -0.06 4.15 7.13
C LEU A 90 0.48 2.87 6.50
N LYS A 91 1.12 2.95 5.32
CA LYS A 91 1.75 1.79 4.67
C LYS A 91 2.76 1.11 5.58
N LYS A 92 3.68 1.87 6.17
CA LYS A 92 4.71 1.36 7.07
C LYS A 92 4.10 0.68 8.31
N SER A 93 3.05 1.26 8.88
CA SER A 93 2.35 0.70 10.04
C SER A 93 1.66 -0.63 9.70
N VAL A 94 0.96 -0.68 8.57
CA VAL A 94 0.27 -1.89 8.08
C VAL A 94 1.26 -3.01 7.82
N VAL A 95 2.33 -2.72 7.08
CA VAL A 95 3.37 -3.72 6.78
C VAL A 95 3.98 -4.25 8.07
N LYS A 96 4.42 -3.37 8.98
CA LYS A 96 5.01 -3.78 10.27
C LYS A 96 4.09 -4.69 11.08
N LYS A 97 2.78 -4.42 11.07
CA LYS A 97 1.78 -5.21 11.80
C LYS A 97 1.56 -6.59 11.18
N ILE A 98 1.59 -6.68 9.85
CA ILE A 98 1.36 -7.92 9.09
C ILE A 98 2.60 -8.82 9.02
N THR A 99 3.80 -8.24 8.95
CA THR A 99 5.07 -8.98 8.74
C THR A 99 5.23 -10.22 9.62
N PRO A 100 4.91 -10.22 10.94
CA PRO A 100 5.02 -11.42 11.76
C PRO A 100 4.13 -12.57 11.29
N SER A 101 2.87 -12.28 10.93
CA SER A 101 1.95 -13.28 10.38
C SER A 101 2.38 -13.71 8.99
N TRP A 102 2.80 -12.79 8.13
CA TRP A 102 3.35 -13.09 6.81
C TRP A 102 4.51 -14.09 6.87
N ASN A 103 5.46 -13.89 7.79
CA ASN A 103 6.64 -14.75 7.94
C ASN A 103 6.29 -16.18 8.40
N SER A 104 5.10 -16.41 8.97
CA SER A 104 4.64 -17.78 9.27
C SER A 104 4.21 -18.54 8.02
N TYR A 105 3.71 -17.84 6.99
CA TYR A 105 3.34 -18.42 5.69
C TYR A 105 4.52 -18.45 4.72
N PHE A 106 5.32 -17.38 4.68
CA PHE A 106 6.42 -17.19 3.72
C PHE A 106 7.70 -16.71 4.43
N LYS A 107 8.46 -17.65 5.01
CA LYS A 107 9.63 -17.33 5.87
C LYS A 107 10.76 -16.56 5.17
N GLU A 108 10.97 -16.81 3.87
CA GLU A 108 12.11 -16.28 3.11
C GLU A 108 11.73 -15.10 2.21
N ILE A 109 10.46 -14.70 2.20
CA ILE A 109 9.94 -13.67 1.31
C ILE A 109 9.71 -12.39 2.10
N ASP A 110 10.45 -11.35 1.74
CA ASP A 110 10.28 -10.02 2.33
C ASP A 110 8.97 -9.38 1.85
N LEU A 111 8.04 -9.17 2.78
CA LEU A 111 6.75 -8.53 2.50
C LEU A 111 6.92 -7.13 1.89
N GLU A 112 7.94 -6.38 2.31
CA GLU A 112 8.17 -5.03 1.76
C GLU A 112 8.44 -5.07 0.26
N MET A 113 9.17 -6.08 -0.21
CA MET A 113 9.42 -6.26 -1.64
C MET A 113 8.13 -6.62 -2.39
N VAL A 114 7.29 -7.49 -1.81
CA VAL A 114 6.00 -7.88 -2.41
C VAL A 114 5.05 -6.70 -2.55
N VAL A 115 4.95 -5.85 -1.51
CA VAL A 115 4.02 -4.71 -1.51
C VAL A 115 4.60 -3.45 -2.12
N SER A 116 5.90 -3.43 -2.46
CA SER A 116 6.55 -2.28 -3.08
C SER A 116 5.92 -1.89 -4.42
N SER A 117 5.96 -0.61 -4.74
CA SER A 117 5.58 -0.09 -6.06
C SER A 117 6.79 0.05 -7.00
N GLY A 118 8.02 -0.15 -6.51
CA GLY A 118 9.25 -0.10 -7.30
C GLY A 118 9.55 -1.41 -8.01
N ILE A 119 10.70 -1.52 -8.70
CA ILE A 119 11.15 -2.76 -9.34
C ILE A 119 11.66 -3.73 -8.27
N THR A 120 10.95 -4.84 -8.05
CA THR A 120 11.37 -5.91 -7.13
C THR A 120 11.16 -7.28 -7.77
N PRO A 121 11.86 -8.32 -7.28
CA PRO A 121 11.66 -9.69 -7.75
C PRO A 121 10.23 -10.23 -7.61
N TYR A 122 9.37 -9.57 -6.82
CA TYR A 122 8.03 -10.04 -6.49
C TYR A 122 6.91 -9.11 -6.98
N ASN A 123 7.22 -8.20 -7.91
CA ASN A 123 6.26 -7.20 -8.39
C ASN A 123 4.96 -7.79 -8.97
N ASN A 124 5.07 -8.95 -9.62
CA ASN A 124 3.95 -9.62 -10.29
C ASN A 124 3.12 -10.47 -9.33
N PHE A 125 3.45 -10.51 -8.03
CA PHE A 125 2.77 -11.35 -7.04
C PHE A 125 1.25 -11.14 -7.04
N PHE A 126 0.79 -9.89 -7.09
CA PHE A 126 -0.65 -9.60 -7.07
C PHE A 126 -1.35 -9.98 -8.37
N ASP A 127 -0.62 -10.12 -9.49
CA ASP A 127 -1.19 -10.63 -10.73
C ASP A 127 -1.43 -12.15 -10.63
N TYR A 128 -0.48 -12.89 -10.06
CA TYR A 128 -0.67 -14.31 -9.73
C TYR A 128 -1.83 -14.52 -8.74
N TYR A 129 -1.94 -13.68 -7.71
CA TYR A 129 -3.06 -13.75 -6.78
C TYR A 129 -4.41 -13.42 -7.43
N SER A 130 -4.45 -12.38 -8.27
CA SER A 130 -5.63 -12.03 -9.07
C SER A 130 -6.06 -13.17 -10.00
N LYS A 131 -5.10 -13.87 -10.61
CA LYS A 131 -5.34 -15.07 -11.42
C LYS A 131 -5.91 -16.20 -10.56
N ALA A 132 -5.34 -16.48 -9.40
CA ALA A 132 -5.84 -17.51 -8.48
C ALA A 132 -7.29 -17.27 -8.05
N ILE A 133 -7.68 -16.01 -7.78
CA ILE A 133 -9.07 -15.65 -7.48
C ILE A 133 -9.98 -15.95 -8.67
N LYS A 134 -9.58 -15.56 -9.89
CA LYS A 134 -10.38 -15.79 -11.10
C LYS A 134 -10.55 -17.27 -11.42
N GLU A 135 -9.51 -18.06 -11.17
CA GLU A 135 -9.50 -19.51 -11.36
C GLU A 135 -10.23 -20.27 -10.23
N GLY A 136 -10.71 -19.57 -9.21
CA GLY A 136 -11.46 -20.17 -8.10
C GLY A 136 -10.61 -21.09 -7.22
N VAL A 137 -9.31 -20.81 -7.08
CA VAL A 137 -8.41 -21.60 -6.24
C VAL A 137 -8.92 -21.57 -4.79
N ASN A 138 -9.19 -22.76 -4.24
CA ASN A 138 -9.67 -22.91 -2.87
C ASN A 138 -8.64 -22.41 -1.84
N GLU A 139 -9.10 -21.96 -0.67
CA GLU A 139 -8.30 -21.38 0.40
C GLU A 139 -7.20 -22.32 0.91
N ASP A 140 -7.49 -23.63 0.98
CA ASP A 140 -6.52 -24.66 1.38
C ASP A 140 -5.35 -24.80 0.38
N ASN A 141 -5.61 -24.52 -0.90
CA ASN A 141 -4.63 -24.61 -1.97
C ASN A 141 -3.96 -23.26 -2.29
N LEU A 142 -4.54 -22.15 -1.82
CA LEU A 142 -4.09 -20.80 -2.10
C LEU A 142 -2.65 -20.57 -1.62
N HIS A 143 -2.34 -21.04 -0.40
CA HIS A 143 -0.98 -20.89 0.15
C HIS A 143 0.05 -21.59 -0.74
N LYS A 144 -0.23 -22.83 -1.15
CA LYS A 144 0.67 -23.60 -2.03
C LYS A 144 0.81 -22.95 -3.40
N TYR A 145 -0.29 -22.52 -4.02
CA TYR A 145 -0.27 -21.82 -5.30
C TYR A 145 0.64 -20.60 -5.25
N LEU A 146 0.46 -19.74 -4.24
CA LEU A 146 1.26 -18.52 -4.09
C LEU A 146 2.73 -18.83 -3.77
N GLN A 147 2.99 -19.90 -3.03
CA GLN A 147 4.36 -20.36 -2.75
C GLN A 147 5.07 -20.82 -4.02
N ASP A 148 4.37 -21.51 -4.93
CA ASP A 148 4.92 -21.91 -6.21
C ASP A 148 5.11 -20.71 -7.15
N SER A 149 4.18 -19.74 -7.15
CA SER A 149 4.36 -18.46 -7.86
C SER A 149 5.60 -17.69 -7.37
N PHE A 150 5.92 -17.74 -6.07
CA PHE A 150 7.16 -17.14 -5.57
C PHE A 150 8.41 -17.80 -6.16
N LYS A 151 8.43 -19.13 -6.31
CA LYS A 151 9.57 -19.82 -6.92
C LYS A 151 9.72 -19.46 -8.39
N GLU A 152 8.61 -19.40 -9.12
CA GLU A 152 8.59 -18.97 -10.53
C GLU A 152 9.17 -17.57 -10.68
N MET A 153 8.68 -16.61 -9.89
CA MET A 153 9.22 -15.24 -9.88
C MET A 153 10.71 -15.18 -9.49
N GLN A 154 11.17 -16.03 -8.56
CA GLN A 154 12.58 -16.10 -8.19
C GLN A 154 13.47 -16.64 -9.30
N ILE A 155 12.95 -17.58 -10.10
CA ILE A 155 13.66 -18.12 -11.27
C ILE A 155 13.73 -17.05 -12.35
N GLU A 156 12.62 -16.39 -12.66
CA GLU A 156 12.54 -15.32 -13.66
C GLU A 156 13.43 -14.12 -13.30
N ASN A 157 13.51 -13.77 -12.01
CA ASN A 157 14.24 -12.61 -11.52
C ASN A 157 15.57 -12.99 -10.84
N LYS A 158 16.18 -14.13 -11.22
CA LYS A 158 17.39 -14.64 -10.58
C LYS A 158 18.53 -13.61 -10.56
N ASP A 159 18.77 -12.95 -11.69
CA ASP A 159 19.84 -11.94 -11.82
C ASP A 159 19.62 -10.75 -10.88
N LEU A 160 18.36 -10.30 -10.76
CA LEU A 160 17.99 -9.22 -9.84
C LEU A 160 18.18 -9.63 -8.38
N ILE A 161 17.79 -10.86 -8.03
CA ILE A 161 17.98 -11.40 -6.68
C ILE A 161 19.47 -11.51 -6.34
N GLU A 162 20.30 -11.95 -7.28
CA GLU A 162 21.75 -12.05 -7.10
C GLU A 162 22.40 -10.68 -6.92
N ALA A 163 22.00 -9.69 -7.73
CA ALA A 163 22.45 -8.31 -7.59
C ALA A 163 22.09 -7.72 -6.21
N LEU A 164 20.85 -7.92 -5.75
CA LEU A 164 20.38 -7.46 -4.43
C LEU A 164 21.13 -8.15 -3.27
N LYS A 165 21.46 -9.45 -3.41
CA LYS A 165 22.26 -10.18 -2.42
C LYS A 165 23.69 -9.67 -2.35
N ARG A 166 24.31 -9.35 -3.50
CA ARG A 166 25.66 -8.80 -3.56
C ARG A 166 25.72 -7.42 -2.90
N ASP A 167 24.73 -6.58 -3.14
CA ASP A 167 24.64 -5.24 -2.55
C ASP A 167 24.53 -5.32 -1.02
N LYS A 168 23.64 -6.18 -0.49
CA LYS A 168 23.51 -6.41 0.97
C LYS A 168 24.76 -6.98 1.64
N LYS A 169 25.68 -7.62 0.91
CA LYS A 169 26.93 -8.16 1.46
C LYS A 169 28.04 -7.11 1.53
N ASN A 170 27.91 -6.02 0.79
CA ASN A 170 28.90 -4.94 0.70
C ASN A 170 28.55 -3.73 1.60
N ILE A 171 27.51 -3.86 2.43
CA ILE A 171 27.09 -2.91 3.47
C ILE A 171 27.33 -3.58 4.83
#